data_AF-A0A0V0HG43-F1
#
_entry.id   AF-A0A0V0HG43-F1
#
_cell.length_a   1.000
_cell.length_b   1.000
_cell.length_c   1.000
_cell.angle_alpha   90.00
_cell.angle_beta   90.00
_cell.angle_gamma   90.00
#
_symmetry.space_group_name_H-M   'P 1'
#
loop_
_entity.id
_entity.type
_entity.pdbx_description
1 polymer ?
#
loop_
_entity_poly.entity_id
_entity_poly.type
_entity_poly.pdbx_seq_one_letter_code
_entity_poly.pdbx_strand_id
1 'polypeptide(L)'
;MEGLNNMIKTAKTNRWITGFEVSTNNERSLEVTHLQYADDTLIFCDADEEQLRYLRVILVLFEGMSGLHINWGKSHLYPINMVSNMELLASVLGGEVGALPAIYLGCHWEQNHTPKKFGIMSWRNVRRSWSDGKHNIYQRGAGSL
;
A
#
# COMPACT_ATOMS: atom_id res chain seq x y z
N MET A 1 8.15 -8.51 -0.18
CA MET A 1 9.31 -7.74 0.34
C MET A 1 9.42 -7.95 1.84
N GLU A 2 10.40 -8.73 2.29
CA GLU A 2 10.49 -9.17 3.69
C GLU A 2 10.58 -8.00 4.69
N GLY A 3 11.35 -6.95 4.36
CA GLY A 3 11.49 -5.75 5.17
C GLY A 3 10.16 -5.05 5.47
N LEU A 4 9.34 -4.78 4.45
CA LEU A 4 8.02 -4.18 4.63
C LEU A 4 7.09 -5.08 5.45
N ASN A 5 7.10 -6.40 5.19
CA ASN A 5 6.33 -7.37 5.98
C ASN A 5 6.71 -7.32 7.48
N ASN A 6 8.00 -7.20 7.80
CA ASN A 6 8.46 -7.11 9.18
C ASN A 6 8.06 -5.78 9.83
N MET A 7 8.13 -4.66 9.10
CA MET A 7 7.69 -3.36 9.61
C MET A 7 6.18 -3.34 9.92
N ILE A 8 5.35 -3.88 9.03
CA ILE A 8 3.89 -3.96 9.25
C ILE A 8 3.57 -4.93 10.41
N LYS A 9 4.27 -6.06 10.52
CA LYS A 9 4.12 -6.97 11.67
C LYS A 9 4.48 -6.31 12.99
N THR A 10 5.57 -5.54 13.04
CA THR A 10 5.96 -4.77 14.22
C THR A 10 4.91 -3.70 14.55
N ALA A 11 4.42 -2.96 13.55
CA ALA A 11 3.37 -1.97 13.74
C ALA A 11 2.08 -2.59 14.30
N LYS A 12 1.73 -3.78 13.83
CA LYS A 12 0.60 -4.55 14.37
C LYS A 12 0.81 -4.97 15.83
N THR A 13 1.98 -5.48 16.17
CA THR A 13 2.34 -5.84 17.56
C THR A 13 2.27 -4.63 18.48
N ASN A 14 2.67 -3.45 17.99
CA ASN A 14 2.59 -2.18 18.70
C ASN A 14 1.20 -1.54 18.70
N ARG A 15 0.21 -2.17 18.05
CA ARG A 15 -1.17 -1.67 17.88
C ARG A 15 -1.28 -0.34 17.14
N TRP A 16 -0.31 -0.03 16.28
CA TRP A 16 -0.35 1.14 15.40
C TRP A 16 -1.22 0.93 14.17
N ILE A 17 -1.36 -0.33 13.74
CA ILE A 17 -2.18 -0.74 12.61
C ILE A 17 -2.99 -1.96 13.04
N THR A 18 -4.29 -1.93 12.78
CA THR A 18 -5.17 -3.10 12.84
C THR A 18 -5.26 -3.74 11.47
N GLY A 19 -5.58 -5.02 11.41
CA GLY A 19 -5.79 -5.76 10.17
C GLY A 19 -7.24 -6.18 9.99
N PHE A 20 -7.49 -6.87 8.89
CA PHE A 20 -8.79 -7.42 8.54
C PHE A 20 -9.02 -8.76 9.24
N GLU A 21 -10.04 -8.82 10.09
CA GLU A 21 -10.43 -10.06 10.76
C GLU A 21 -11.19 -10.99 9.81
N VAL A 22 -10.60 -12.15 9.51
CA VAL A 22 -11.14 -13.15 8.57
C VAL A 22 -12.04 -14.15 9.28
N SER A 23 -11.78 -14.44 10.57
CA SER A 23 -12.57 -15.40 11.33
C SER A 23 -12.45 -15.12 12.83
N THR A 24 -13.60 -15.05 13.50
CA THR A 24 -13.74 -15.13 14.96
C THR A 24 -14.16 -16.55 15.32
N ASN A 25 -13.22 -17.37 15.81
CA ASN A 25 -13.57 -18.59 16.55
C ASN A 25 -13.26 -18.33 18.02
N ASN A 26 -14.00 -18.93 18.96
CA ASN A 26 -14.00 -18.59 20.40
C ASN A 26 -12.63 -18.51 21.11
N GLU A 27 -11.54 -18.95 20.47
CA GLU A 27 -10.19 -18.97 21.05
C GLU A 27 -9.10 -18.28 20.19
N ARG A 28 -9.36 -17.95 18.92
CA ARG A 28 -8.40 -17.25 18.04
C ARG A 28 -9.11 -16.39 16.99
N SER A 29 -8.80 -15.09 16.98
CA SER A 29 -9.07 -14.22 15.85
C SER A 29 -7.95 -14.33 14.81
N LEU A 30 -8.31 -14.64 13.57
CA LEU A 30 -7.38 -14.60 12.44
C LEU A 30 -7.48 -13.23 11.77
N GLU A 31 -6.36 -12.51 11.75
CA GLU A 31 -6.29 -11.13 11.26
C GLU A 31 -5.22 -11.01 10.17
N VAL A 32 -5.60 -10.41 9.04
CA VAL A 32 -4.74 -10.19 7.88
C VAL A 32 -4.45 -8.71 7.76
N THR A 33 -3.20 -8.29 7.95
CA THR A 33 -2.79 -6.88 7.79
C THR A 33 -2.35 -6.54 6.38
N HIS A 34 -1.79 -7.50 5.64
CA HIS A 34 -1.30 -7.24 4.30
C HIS A 34 -1.23 -8.51 3.44
N LEU A 35 -1.30 -8.31 2.13
CA LEU A 35 -1.08 -9.30 1.10
C LEU A 35 -0.05 -8.74 0.11
N GLN A 36 1.03 -9.47 -0.17
CA GLN A 36 2.08 -9.04 -1.08
C GLN A 36 2.17 -10.00 -2.27
N TYR A 37 2.22 -9.46 -3.48
CA TYR A 37 2.51 -10.21 -4.69
C TYR A 37 3.40 -9.39 -5.62
N ALA A 38 4.63 -9.85 -5.83
CA ALA A 38 5.67 -9.11 -6.57
C ALA A 38 5.79 -7.66 -6.07
N ASP A 39 5.47 -6.68 -6.93
CA ASP A 39 5.54 -5.25 -6.65
C ASP A 39 4.19 -4.65 -6.21
N ASP A 40 3.13 -5.47 -6.11
CA ASP A 40 1.81 -5.04 -5.63
C ASP A 40 1.61 -5.52 -4.19
N THR A 41 1.00 -4.66 -3.38
CA THR A 41 0.81 -4.87 -1.95
C THR A 41 -0.55 -4.34 -1.59
N LEU A 42 -1.34 -5.13 -0.89
CA LEU A 42 -2.62 -4.71 -0.36
C LEU A 42 -2.47 -4.68 1.15
N ILE A 43 -2.84 -3.56 1.76
CA ILE A 43 -2.73 -3.33 3.20
C ILE A 43 -4.14 -3.10 3.73
N PHE A 44 -4.47 -3.80 4.79
CA PHE A 44 -5.73 -3.66 5.50
C PHE A 44 -5.47 -2.87 6.78
N CYS A 45 -6.29 -1.84 7.01
CA CYS A 45 -6.29 -1.07 8.25
C CYS A 45 -7.68 -0.47 8.51
N ASP A 46 -7.92 0.01 9.73
CA ASP A 46 -9.13 0.75 10.00
C ASP A 46 -9.12 2.08 9.25
N ALA A 47 -10.31 2.62 9.00
CA ALA A 47 -10.49 3.96 8.45
C ALA A 47 -10.26 5.03 9.52
N ASP A 48 -9.05 5.04 10.07
CA ASP A 48 -8.61 5.91 11.15
C ASP A 48 -7.42 6.75 10.70
N GLU A 49 -7.47 8.05 11.00
CA GLU A 49 -6.45 8.99 10.56
C GLU A 49 -5.07 8.70 11.17
N GLU A 50 -5.03 8.29 12.44
CA GLU A 50 -3.78 7.98 13.14
C GLU A 50 -3.11 6.73 12.55
N GLN A 51 -3.90 5.67 12.29
CA GLN A 51 -3.39 4.48 11.61
C GLN A 51 -2.81 4.80 10.22
N LEU A 52 -3.47 5.66 9.44
CA LEU A 52 -2.98 6.07 8.12
C LEU A 52 -1.69 6.90 8.21
N ARG A 53 -1.53 7.72 9.25
CA ARG A 53 -0.27 8.42 9.52
C ARG A 53 0.86 7.43 9.83
N TYR A 54 0.62 6.45 10.69
CA TYR A 54 1.61 5.41 10.98
C TYR A 54 1.98 4.64 9.72
N LEU A 55 0.99 4.27 8.91
CA LEU A 55 1.22 3.58 7.65
C LEU A 55 2.06 4.42 6.68
N ARG A 56 1.76 5.71 6.53
CA ARG A 56 2.57 6.62 5.72
C ARG A 56 4.02 6.69 6.21
N VAL A 57 4.24 6.79 7.52
CA VAL A 57 5.59 6.81 8.10
C VAL A 57 6.33 5.52 7.79
N ILE A 58 5.69 4.35 7.98
CA ILE A 58 6.27 3.04 7.66
C ILE A 58 6.66 2.96 6.18
N LEU A 59 5.79 3.42 5.30
CA LEU A 59 6.00 3.44 3.86
C LEU A 59 7.19 4.33 3.47
N VAL A 60 7.25 5.56 3.97
CA VAL A 60 8.38 6.49 3.73
C VAL A 60 9.70 5.92 4.26
N LEU A 61 9.68 5.32 5.45
CA LEU A 61 10.86 4.66 6.03
C LEU A 61 11.31 3.46 5.19
N PHE A 62 10.36 2.65 4.72
CA PHE A 62 10.64 1.51 3.84
C PHE A 62 11.25 1.97 2.52
N GLU A 63 10.74 3.03 1.91
CA GLU A 63 11.29 3.65 0.71
C GLU A 63 12.76 4.08 0.92
N GLY A 64 13.03 4.81 2.00
CA GLY A 64 14.39 5.25 2.34
C GLY A 64 15.38 4.10 2.61
N MET A 65 14.92 3.02 3.25
CA MET A 65 15.76 1.86 3.58
C MET A 65 15.96 0.89 2.40
N SER A 66 14.96 0.74 1.54
CA SER A 66 15.00 -0.22 0.43
C SER A 66 15.57 0.37 -0.86
N GLY A 67 15.62 1.70 -0.99
CA GLY A 67 15.96 2.38 -2.24
C GLY A 67 14.87 2.23 -3.32
N LEU A 68 13.66 1.81 -2.92
CA LEU A 68 12.51 1.65 -3.79
C LEU A 68 11.60 2.87 -3.63
N HIS A 69 11.02 3.34 -4.73
CA HIS A 69 10.15 4.52 -4.69
C HIS A 69 8.68 4.10 -4.58
N ILE A 70 7.95 4.73 -3.67
CA ILE A 70 6.51 4.51 -3.52
C ILE A 70 5.76 5.38 -4.52
N ASN A 71 4.96 4.76 -5.38
CA ASN A 71 4.12 5.48 -6.32
C ASN A 71 2.80 5.93 -5.66
N TRP A 72 2.86 7.07 -5.00
CA TRP A 72 1.72 7.71 -4.37
C TRP A 72 0.55 7.95 -5.34
N GLY A 73 0.83 8.38 -6.58
CA GLY A 73 -0.19 8.60 -7.63
C GLY A 73 -0.85 7.34 -8.19
N LYS A 74 -0.37 6.14 -7.83
CA LYS A 74 -1.04 4.86 -8.13
C LYS A 74 -1.60 4.18 -6.88
N SER A 75 -1.41 4.78 -5.72
CA SER A 75 -1.86 4.26 -4.43
C SER A 75 -3.30 4.71 -4.19
N HIS A 76 -4.19 3.75 -3.93
CA HIS A 76 -5.61 4.04 -3.78
C HIS A 76 -6.12 3.52 -2.43
N LEU A 77 -6.92 4.35 -1.77
CA LEU A 77 -7.67 4.00 -0.57
C LEU A 77 -9.12 3.67 -0.96
N TYR A 78 -9.55 2.45 -0.66
CA TYR A 78 -10.90 1.96 -0.92
C TYR A 78 -11.66 1.79 0.40
N PRO A 79 -12.86 2.37 0.53
CA PRO A 79 -13.69 2.15 1.71
C PRO A 79 -14.37 0.79 1.61
N ILE A 80 -14.26 -0.04 2.65
CA ILE A 80 -15.20 -1.13 2.90
C ILE A 80 -16.31 -0.56 3.78
N ASN A 81 -17.54 -0.56 3.26
CA ASN A 81 -18.73 0.01 3.88
C ASN A 81 -18.74 1.55 3.93
N MET A 82 -19.59 2.13 4.79
CA MET A 82 -19.76 3.57 4.93
C MET A 82 -18.66 4.17 5.82
N VAL A 83 -17.66 4.75 5.15
CA VAL A 83 -16.60 5.56 5.76
C VAL A 83 -16.80 7.01 5.35
N SER A 84 -16.91 7.90 6.33
CA SER A 84 -16.92 9.35 6.12
C SER A 84 -15.50 9.88 5.93
N ASN A 85 -15.35 11.00 5.23
CA ASN A 85 -14.07 11.72 5.07
C ASN A 85 -12.97 10.95 4.32
N MET A 86 -13.34 10.13 3.35
CA MET A 86 -12.38 9.36 2.55
C MET A 86 -11.32 10.21 1.86
N GLU A 87 -11.69 11.41 1.38
CA GLU A 87 -10.75 12.35 0.76
C GLU A 87 -9.67 12.83 1.75
N LEU A 88 -10.07 13.12 2.99
CA LEU A 88 -9.13 13.47 4.06
C LEU A 88 -8.19 12.29 4.35
N LEU A 89 -8.74 11.10 4.53
CA LEU A 89 -7.97 9.89 4.82
C LEU A 89 -6.96 9.57 3.69
N ALA A 90 -7.38 9.68 2.43
CA ALA A 90 -6.51 9.52 1.28
C ALA A 90 -5.39 10.58 1.27
N SER A 91 -5.71 11.84 1.58
CA SER A 91 -4.71 12.93 1.66
C SER A 91 -3.68 12.72 2.78
N VAL A 92 -4.10 12.17 3.91
CA VAL A 92 -3.22 11.87 5.06
C VAL A 92 -2.19 10.83 4.67
N LEU A 93 -2.62 9.78 3.98
CA LEU A 93 -1.75 8.75 3.43
C LEU A 93 -0.87 9.30 2.29
N GLY A 94 -1.41 10.18 1.46
CA GLY A 94 -0.79 10.65 0.21
C GLY A 94 -1.23 9.89 -1.04
N GLY A 95 -2.38 9.21 -0.99
CA GLY A 95 -2.96 8.51 -2.15
C GLY A 95 -4.26 9.15 -2.64
N GLU A 96 -4.95 8.49 -3.55
CA GLU A 96 -6.26 8.88 -4.06
C GLU A 96 -7.38 7.97 -3.53
N VAL A 97 -8.62 8.44 -3.53
CA VAL A 97 -9.77 7.60 -3.21
C VAL A 97 -10.08 6.73 -4.42
N GLY A 98 -10.05 5.41 -4.25
CA GLY A 98 -10.41 4.45 -5.29
C GLY A 98 -11.92 4.18 -5.32
N ALA A 99 -12.46 3.94 -6.51
CA ALA A 99 -13.84 3.51 -6.70
C ALA A 99 -13.92 1.96 -6.74
N LEU A 100 -14.97 1.40 -6.12
CA LEU A 100 -15.28 -0.03 -6.22
C LEU A 100 -16.24 -0.29 -7.39
N PRO A 101 -16.17 -1.46 -8.07
CA PRO A 101 -15.32 -2.62 -7.73
C PRO A 101 -13.86 -2.41 -8.11
N ALA A 102 -12.95 -2.79 -7.20
CA ALA A 102 -11.51 -2.76 -7.47
C ALA A 102 -11.05 -4.08 -8.09
N ILE A 103 -9.98 -4.03 -8.87
CA ILE A 103 -9.31 -5.24 -9.41
C ILE A 103 -7.94 -5.34 -8.75
N TYR A 104 -7.69 -6.43 -8.04
CA TYR A 104 -6.37 -6.80 -7.55
C TYR A 104 -6.04 -8.22 -8.02
N LEU A 105 -4.96 -8.35 -8.80
CA LEU A 105 -4.51 -9.62 -9.42
C LEU A 105 -5.60 -10.36 -10.23
N GLY A 106 -6.51 -9.63 -10.88
CA GLY A 106 -7.61 -10.21 -11.64
C GLY A 106 -8.81 -10.67 -10.78
N CYS A 107 -8.71 -10.58 -9.45
CA CYS A 107 -9.88 -10.72 -8.57
C CYS A 107 -10.64 -9.40 -8.50
N HIS A 108 -11.95 -9.48 -8.72
CA HIS A 108 -12.89 -8.37 -8.51
C HIS A 108 -13.27 -8.31 -7.02
N TRP A 109 -13.22 -7.12 -6.45
CA TRP A 109 -13.58 -6.86 -5.07
C TRP A 109 -14.85 -6.01 -5.09
N GLU A 110 -15.98 -6.62 -4.75
CA GLU A 110 -17.27 -5.96 -4.63
C GLU A 110 -17.54 -5.56 -3.17
N GLN A 111 -18.32 -4.50 -2.95
CA GLN A 111 -18.76 -4.14 -1.60
C GLN A 111 -19.74 -5.21 -1.10
N ASN A 112 -19.31 -6.03 -0.14
CA ASN A 112 -20.23 -6.80 0.70
C ASN A 112 -20.45 -6.06 2.01
N HIS A 113 -21.72 -5.83 2.37
CA HIS A 113 -22.12 -5.24 3.64
C HIS A 113 -21.64 -6.11 4.80
N THR A 114 -20.52 -5.70 5.40
CA THR A 114 -20.04 -6.29 6.65
C THR A 114 -20.22 -5.27 7.78
N PRO A 115 -20.48 -5.68 9.02
CA PRO A 115 -20.79 -4.76 10.11
C PRO A 115 -19.61 -3.90 10.58
N LYS A 116 -18.42 -4.06 10.01
CA LYS A 116 -17.19 -3.37 10.45
C LYS A 116 -16.70 -2.38 9.38
N LYS A 117 -16.43 -1.15 9.80
CA LYS A 117 -15.89 -0.08 8.93
C LYS A 117 -14.40 -0.34 8.73
N PHE A 118 -13.95 -0.58 7.50
CA PHE A 118 -12.54 -0.84 7.22
C PHE A 118 -12.08 -0.09 5.98
N GLY A 119 -10.80 0.27 5.92
CA GLY A 119 -10.15 0.70 4.69
C GLY A 119 -9.42 -0.48 4.05
N ILE A 120 -9.75 -0.82 2.80
CA ILE A 120 -8.83 -1.59 1.95
C ILE A 120 -7.91 -0.58 1.29
N MET A 121 -6.62 -0.69 1.52
CA MET A 121 -5.63 0.06 0.77
C MET A 121 -4.99 -0.86 -0.26
N SER A 122 -5.21 -0.58 -1.54
CA SER A 122 -4.50 -1.31 -2.61
C SER A 122 -3.36 -0.44 -3.13
N TRP A 123 -2.16 -0.97 -3.03
CA TRP A 123 -0.95 -0.36 -3.53
C TRP A 123 -0.50 -1.06 -4.81
N ARG A 124 -0.26 -0.24 -5.84
CA ARG A 124 0.28 -0.69 -7.13
C ARG A 124 1.70 -0.15 -7.32
N ASN A 125 2.65 -1.09 -7.40
CA ASN A 125 4.06 -0.94 -7.79
C ASN A 125 5.01 -0.14 -6.87
N VAL A 126 5.86 -0.87 -6.14
CA VAL A 126 7.25 -0.47 -5.87
C VAL A 126 8.02 -0.52 -7.19
N ARG A 127 8.81 0.51 -7.52
CA ARG A 127 9.79 0.41 -8.62
C ARG A 127 11.20 0.39 -8.05
N ARG A 128 12.05 -0.48 -8.60
CA ARG A 128 13.51 -0.38 -8.43
C ARG A 128 13.97 0.96 -9.01
N SER A 129 14.77 1.69 -8.24
CA SER A 129 15.53 2.83 -8.74
C SER A 129 16.41 2.37 -9.91
N TRP A 130 16.21 2.94 -11.10
CA TRP A 130 17.15 2.85 -12.21
C TRP A 130 18.06 4.06 -12.08
N SER A 131 19.19 3.87 -11.41
CA SER A 131 20.29 4.83 -11.43
C SER A 131 21.09 4.64 -12.73
N ASP A 132 20.62 5.26 -13.82
CA ASP A 132 21.45 5.49 -14.99
C ASP A 132 21.89 6.95 -15.00
N GLY A 133 23.10 7.15 -14.48
CA GLY A 133 23.88 8.34 -14.75
C GLY A 133 24.00 8.54 -16.25
N LYS A 134 23.40 9.62 -16.76
CA LYS A 134 23.69 10.14 -18.09
C LYS A 134 25.10 10.73 -18.09
N HIS A 135 26.11 9.87 -18.14
CA HIS A 135 27.41 10.23 -18.67
C HIS A 135 27.33 10.18 -20.20
N ASN A 136 27.35 11.36 -20.81
CA ASN A 136 27.59 11.59 -22.23
C ASN A 136 28.92 10.99 -22.65
N ILE A 137 28.91 9.82 -23.29
CA ILE A 137 30.02 9.39 -24.17
C ILE A 137 29.49 8.27 -25.07
N TYR A 138 28.97 8.62 -26.25
CA TYR A 138 29.03 7.87 -27.52
C TYR A 138 28.30 8.69 -28.61
N GLN A 139 28.80 9.90 -28.89
CA GLN A 139 28.67 10.51 -30.21
C GLN A 139 30.05 11.04 -30.63
N ARG A 140 30.92 10.10 -30.99
CA ARG A 140 32.12 10.34 -31.80
C ARG A 140 32.40 9.06 -32.58
N GLY A 141 32.26 9.12 -33.90
CA GLY A 141 32.88 8.16 -34.81
C GLY A 141 31.96 7.61 -35.89
N ALA A 142 32.31 7.94 -37.14
CA ALA A 142 31.91 7.36 -38.43
C ALA A 142 30.57 7.84 -39.02
N GLY A 143 30.52 8.49 -40.20
CA GLY A 143 31.61 8.66 -41.15
C GLY A 143 31.32 9.69 -42.24
N SER A 144 32.42 10.27 -42.72
CA SER A 144 32.56 10.88 -44.03
C SER A 144 32.65 9.76 -45.07
N LEU A 145 31.82 9.84 -46.11
CA LEU A 145 32.14 9.65 -47.53
C LEU A 145 31.02 10.31 -48.35
#